data_AF-A0A8T7L9F3-F1
#
_entry.id   AF-A0A8T7L9F3-F1
#
_cell.length_a   1.000
_cell.length_b   1.000
_cell.length_c   1.000
_cell.angle_alpha   90.00
_cell.angle_beta   90.00
_cell.angle_gamma   90.00
#
_symmetry.space_group_name_H-M   'P 1'
#
loop_
_entity.id
_entity.type
_entity.pdbx_description
1 polymer ?
#
loop_
_entity_poly.entity_id
_entity_poly.type
_entity_poly.pdbx_seq_one_letter_code
_entity_poly.pdbx_strand_id
1 'polypeptide(L)'
;MPKQPHESRPRICDYEGSNYRTEFWEARGRDYEDRVERVALRRLLPPAGRRLLEIGAGFGRLTNEYHAYEQVVLLDYSLSQLRYARQHLGDADRYLYVAADAYHLPFRPGSFDAATGIRVIHHISDMSAVFRQVRRVLIPGGVFILEFANKRHLKAMLRYALGKQSWNPYELSPVEFVELNFDFHPDYVQQRLEVARFETEKRLPVSFFRLASLKDRLPTDLLVGVDGLLQLTGLLLTPSIFTRSIALGTSPNQLDAASIFACPECGGELAHKGAILACHWCDLRWTVRDGIYDFKAPLED
;
A
#
# COMPACT_ATOMS: atom_id res chain seq x y z
N MET A 1 13.89 -6.99 32.42
CA MET A 1 12.41 -7.11 32.29
C MET A 1 12.11 -8.36 31.48
N PRO A 2 11.17 -9.21 31.91
CA PRO A 2 10.87 -10.45 31.19
C PRO A 2 10.33 -10.14 29.80
N LYS A 3 10.89 -10.80 28.77
CA LYS A 3 10.47 -10.72 27.37
C LYS A 3 8.96 -11.02 27.30
N GLN A 4 8.17 -10.09 26.75
CA GLN A 4 6.78 -10.40 26.40
C GLN A 4 6.78 -11.57 25.41
N PRO A 5 5.84 -12.52 25.54
CA PRO A 5 5.74 -13.64 24.60
C PRO A 5 5.54 -13.07 23.19
N HIS A 6 6.31 -13.57 22.22
CA HIS A 6 6.13 -13.27 20.81
C HIS A 6 4.66 -13.53 20.44
N GLU A 7 3.89 -12.46 20.28
CA GLU A 7 2.61 -12.51 19.60
C GLU A 7 2.88 -13.13 18.22
N SER A 8 2.15 -14.19 17.87
CA SER A 8 2.35 -14.88 16.60
C SER A 8 2.27 -13.86 15.47
N ARG A 9 3.38 -13.64 14.76
CA ARG A 9 3.46 -12.66 13.67
C ARG A 9 2.32 -12.92 12.66
N PRO A 10 1.57 -11.90 12.21
CA PRO A 10 0.53 -12.11 11.22
C PRO A 10 1.10 -12.74 9.94
N ARG A 11 0.26 -13.49 9.23
CA ARG A 11 0.65 -14.13 7.96
C ARG A 11 0.91 -13.06 6.88
N ILE A 12 1.96 -13.24 6.09
CA ILE A 12 2.39 -12.34 5.01
C ILE A 12 2.24 -13.06 3.67
N CYS A 13 1.63 -12.41 2.67
CA CYS A 13 1.64 -12.88 1.29
C CYS A 13 2.99 -12.54 0.66
N ASP A 14 3.78 -13.56 0.29
CA ASP A 14 5.12 -13.39 -0.28
C ASP A 14 5.11 -13.62 -1.79
N TYR A 15 5.58 -12.62 -2.54
CA TYR A 15 5.72 -12.65 -3.99
C TYR A 15 7.17 -12.94 -4.44
N GLU A 16 8.07 -13.34 -3.53
CA GLU A 16 9.43 -13.77 -3.87
C GLU A 16 9.46 -14.77 -5.03
N GLY A 17 10.32 -14.47 -6.02
CA GLY A 17 10.47 -15.29 -7.23
C GLY A 17 9.23 -15.38 -8.13
N SER A 18 8.15 -14.65 -7.84
CA SER A 18 6.91 -14.75 -8.62
C SER A 18 7.00 -14.02 -9.97
N ASN A 19 6.28 -14.53 -10.96
CA ASN A 19 6.07 -13.88 -12.26
C ASN A 19 4.98 -12.79 -12.22
N TYR A 20 4.74 -12.17 -11.06
CA TYR A 20 3.62 -11.26 -10.85
C TYR A 20 3.58 -10.13 -11.89
N ARG A 21 4.72 -9.54 -12.26
CA ARG A 21 4.79 -8.52 -13.31
C ARG A 21 4.27 -9.04 -14.67
N THR A 22 4.85 -10.14 -15.15
CA THR A 22 4.59 -10.66 -16.51
C THR A 22 3.21 -11.30 -16.60
N GLU A 23 2.84 -12.16 -15.64
CA GLU A 23 1.59 -12.91 -15.67
C GLU A 23 0.37 -12.09 -15.24
N PHE A 24 0.53 -11.13 -14.32
CA PHE A 24 -0.61 -10.37 -13.80
C PHE A 24 -0.83 -9.04 -14.53
N TRP A 25 0.23 -8.33 -14.91
CA TRP A 25 0.13 -7.00 -15.53
C TRP A 25 0.34 -7.03 -17.05
N GLU A 26 1.40 -7.65 -17.54
CA GLU A 26 1.75 -7.60 -18.97
C GLU A 26 0.87 -8.54 -19.83
N ALA A 27 0.56 -9.75 -19.34
CA ALA A 27 -0.11 -10.79 -20.14
C ALA A 27 -1.66 -10.78 -20.10
N ARG A 28 -2.30 -9.97 -19.24
CA ARG A 28 -3.75 -10.14 -18.89
C ARG A 28 -4.70 -8.99 -19.26
N GLY A 29 -4.30 -8.05 -20.12
CA GLY A 29 -5.23 -7.01 -20.63
C GLY A 29 -5.79 -6.10 -19.53
N ARG A 30 -4.94 -5.71 -18.57
CA ARG A 30 -5.29 -4.88 -17.40
C ARG A 30 -5.02 -3.38 -17.60
N ASP A 31 -4.76 -2.97 -18.85
CA ASP A 31 -4.51 -1.57 -19.23
C ASP A 31 -5.63 -0.63 -18.74
N TYR A 32 -6.89 -1.05 -18.91
CA TYR A 32 -8.03 -0.28 -18.40
C TYR A 32 -7.94 -0.07 -16.88
N GLU A 33 -7.76 -1.14 -16.08
CA GLU A 33 -7.64 -1.03 -14.62
C GLU A 33 -6.45 -0.16 -14.20
N ASP A 34 -5.28 -0.35 -14.81
CA ASP A 34 -4.09 0.45 -14.53
C ASP A 34 -4.35 1.95 -14.76
N ARG A 35 -4.95 2.28 -15.90
CA ARG A 35 -5.20 3.67 -16.29
C ARG A 35 -6.25 4.35 -15.42
N VAL A 36 -7.33 3.67 -15.04
CA VAL A 36 -8.34 4.27 -14.14
C VAL A 36 -7.81 4.43 -12.71
N GLU A 37 -6.93 3.53 -12.24
CA GLU A 37 -6.23 3.66 -10.96
C GLU A 37 -5.30 4.88 -10.96
N ARG A 38 -4.52 5.07 -12.03
CA ARG A 38 -3.67 6.27 -12.18
C ARG A 38 -4.49 7.55 -12.19
N VAL A 39 -5.64 7.55 -12.88
CA VAL A 39 -6.57 8.69 -12.88
C VAL A 39 -7.07 9.01 -11.46
N ALA A 40 -7.44 7.99 -10.67
CA ALA A 40 -7.84 8.19 -9.29
C ALA A 40 -6.68 8.69 -8.42
N LEU A 41 -5.50 8.08 -8.55
CA LEU A 41 -4.30 8.43 -7.79
C LEU A 41 -3.88 9.89 -8.03
N ARG A 42 -3.78 10.33 -9.28
CA ARG A 42 -3.46 11.72 -9.65
C ARG A 42 -4.42 12.74 -9.02
N ARG A 43 -5.68 12.38 -8.85
CA ARG A 43 -6.70 13.27 -8.24
C ARG A 43 -6.60 13.36 -6.72
N LEU A 44 -6.01 12.35 -6.09
CA LEU A 44 -5.91 12.25 -4.65
C LEU A 44 -4.52 12.68 -4.13
N LEU A 45 -3.49 12.61 -4.97
CA LEU A 45 -2.16 13.08 -4.62
C LEU A 45 -2.14 14.59 -4.34
N PRO A 46 -1.44 15.02 -3.28
CA PRO A 46 -0.99 16.39 -3.14
C PRO A 46 -0.22 16.87 -4.39
N PRO A 47 -0.25 18.18 -4.69
CA PRO A 47 0.44 18.73 -5.85
C PRO A 47 1.98 18.71 -5.72
N ALA A 48 2.51 18.58 -4.51
CA ALA A 48 3.92 18.40 -4.21
C ALA A 48 4.10 17.82 -2.80
N GLY A 49 5.29 17.28 -2.52
CA GLY A 49 5.68 16.85 -1.18
C GLY A 49 7.16 16.50 -1.11
N ARG A 50 7.64 16.27 0.11
CA ARG A 50 9.04 15.97 0.38
C ARG A 50 9.32 14.48 0.29
N ARG A 51 8.53 13.64 0.96
CA ARG A 51 8.82 12.19 1.05
C ARG A 51 7.55 11.34 1.07
N LEU A 52 7.36 10.58 0.00
CA LEU A 52 6.27 9.62 -0.14
C LEU A 52 6.72 8.19 0.19
N LEU A 53 5.93 7.46 0.98
CA LEU A 53 6.06 6.01 1.17
C LEU A 53 5.06 5.26 0.28
N GLU A 54 5.53 4.40 -0.62
CA GLU A 54 4.68 3.43 -1.33
C GLU A 54 4.82 2.07 -0.64
N ILE A 55 3.72 1.59 -0.04
CA ILE A 55 3.64 0.29 0.62
C ILE A 55 3.18 -0.72 -0.42
N GLY A 56 3.85 -1.86 -0.51
CA GLY A 56 3.67 -2.89 -1.54
C GLY A 56 3.95 -2.37 -2.95
N ALA A 57 5.06 -1.65 -3.09
CA ALA A 57 5.45 -0.98 -4.33
C ALA A 57 5.76 -1.96 -5.49
N GLY A 58 6.00 -3.24 -5.18
CA GLY A 58 6.35 -4.26 -6.15
C GLY A 58 7.52 -3.83 -7.03
N PHE A 59 7.29 -3.83 -8.34
CA PHE A 59 8.28 -3.42 -9.35
C PHE A 59 8.25 -1.91 -9.67
N GLY A 60 7.59 -1.08 -8.85
CA GLY A 60 7.56 0.37 -9.01
C GLY A 60 6.54 0.89 -10.04
N ARG A 61 5.44 0.15 -10.25
CA ARG A 61 4.42 0.43 -11.30
C ARG A 61 3.89 1.87 -11.28
N LEU A 62 3.68 2.45 -10.10
CA LEU A 62 3.01 3.75 -9.93
C LEU A 62 3.98 4.92 -9.76
N THR A 63 5.29 4.67 -9.77
CA THR A 63 6.31 5.71 -9.48
C THR A 63 6.28 6.92 -10.40
N ASN A 64 5.84 6.76 -11.66
CA ASN A 64 5.64 7.88 -12.59
C ASN A 64 4.58 8.90 -12.11
N GLU A 65 3.68 8.49 -11.22
CA GLU A 65 2.65 9.37 -10.64
C GLU A 65 3.20 10.25 -9.51
N TYR A 66 4.36 9.91 -8.95
CA TYR A 66 4.96 10.60 -7.80
C TYR A 66 6.01 11.63 -8.20
N HIS A 67 5.96 12.13 -9.43
CA HIS A 67 6.94 13.06 -9.98
C HIS A 67 7.05 14.40 -9.21
N ALA A 68 6.04 14.75 -8.41
CA ALA A 68 6.03 15.96 -7.57
C ALA A 68 6.64 15.77 -6.17
N TYR A 69 7.11 14.57 -5.84
CA TYR A 69 7.80 14.28 -4.58
C TYR A 69 9.31 14.28 -4.75
N GLU A 70 10.04 14.92 -3.83
CA GLU A 70 11.52 14.94 -3.85
C GLU A 70 12.10 13.52 -3.70
N GLN A 71 11.50 12.71 -2.81
CA GLN A 71 11.91 11.33 -2.57
C GLN A 71 10.69 10.39 -2.50
N VAL A 72 10.85 9.21 -3.10
CA VAL A 72 9.88 8.12 -3.09
C VAL A 72 10.55 6.89 -2.47
N VAL A 73 10.01 6.43 -1.35
CA VAL A 73 10.46 5.22 -0.67
C VAL A 73 9.54 4.08 -1.06
N LEU A 74 10.08 3.13 -1.82
CA LEU A 74 9.42 1.92 -2.27
C LEU A 74 9.61 0.83 -1.22
N LEU A 75 8.53 0.46 -0.53
CA LEU A 75 8.53 -0.64 0.42
C LEU A 75 7.75 -1.83 -0.13
N ASP A 76 8.36 -3.00 -0.10
CA ASP A 76 7.70 -4.26 -0.45
C ASP A 76 8.30 -5.40 0.39
N TYR A 77 7.57 -6.51 0.57
CA TYR A 77 8.13 -7.68 1.25
C TYR A 77 9.01 -8.53 0.30
N SER A 78 8.75 -8.46 -1.01
CA SER A 78 9.46 -9.21 -2.05
C SER A 78 10.73 -8.46 -2.47
N LEU A 79 11.89 -9.04 -2.14
CA LEU A 79 13.18 -8.50 -2.53
C LEU A 79 13.37 -8.62 -4.06
N SER A 80 12.90 -9.71 -4.68
CA SER A 80 12.90 -9.88 -6.13
C SER A 80 12.14 -8.78 -6.88
N GLN A 81 10.99 -8.34 -6.35
CA GLN A 81 10.21 -7.25 -6.96
C GLN A 81 10.94 -5.90 -6.86
N LEU A 82 11.55 -5.62 -5.70
CA LEU A 82 12.36 -4.41 -5.52
C LEU A 82 13.62 -4.39 -6.39
N ARG A 83 14.24 -5.56 -6.65
CA ARG A 83 15.33 -5.67 -7.63
C ARG A 83 14.87 -5.25 -9.03
N TYR A 84 13.68 -5.68 -9.46
CA TYR A 84 13.12 -5.21 -10.73
C TYR A 84 12.82 -3.71 -10.73
N ALA A 85 12.24 -3.18 -9.64
CA ALA A 85 12.01 -1.75 -9.50
C ALA A 85 13.31 -0.96 -9.66
N ARG A 86 14.36 -1.38 -8.95
CA ARG A 86 15.69 -0.76 -9.01
C ARG A 86 16.34 -0.86 -10.39
N GLN A 87 16.23 -1.99 -11.06
CA GLN A 87 16.73 -2.13 -12.45
C GLN A 87 16.06 -1.14 -13.41
N HIS A 88 14.77 -0.85 -13.20
CA HIS A 88 14.00 0.04 -14.08
C HIS A 88 14.17 1.52 -13.73
N LEU A 89 14.17 1.86 -12.44
CA LEU A 89 14.19 3.23 -11.92
C LEU A 89 15.60 3.75 -11.64
N GLY A 90 16.57 2.85 -11.48
CA GLY A 90 17.97 3.16 -11.22
C GLY A 90 18.27 3.53 -9.76
N ASP A 91 19.46 4.10 -9.58
CA ASP A 91 20.05 4.46 -8.28
C ASP A 91 20.02 5.98 -8.01
N ALA A 92 19.08 6.70 -8.61
CA ALA A 92 18.92 8.12 -8.32
C ALA A 92 18.50 8.30 -6.85
N ASP A 93 19.06 9.30 -6.16
CA ASP A 93 18.80 9.61 -4.73
C ASP A 93 17.30 9.78 -4.39
N ARG A 94 16.50 10.06 -5.42
CA ARG A 94 15.05 10.12 -5.38
C ARG A 94 14.39 8.81 -4.96
N TYR A 95 14.94 7.64 -5.32
CA TYR A 95 14.32 6.36 -5.08
C TYR A 95 15.07 5.59 -3.99
N LEU A 96 14.33 5.13 -2.98
CA LEU A 96 14.85 4.29 -1.91
C LEU A 96 14.08 2.97 -1.87
N TYR A 97 14.78 1.85 -1.92
CA TYR A 97 14.18 0.52 -1.94
C TYR A 97 14.33 -0.17 -0.58
N VAL A 98 13.22 -0.60 0.00
CA VAL A 98 13.17 -1.14 1.37
C VAL A 98 12.39 -2.44 1.39
N ALA A 99 13.08 -3.57 1.58
CA ALA A 99 12.44 -4.86 1.78
C ALA A 99 12.03 -5.01 3.24
N ALA A 100 10.74 -4.95 3.57
CA ALA A 100 10.28 -4.95 4.96
C ALA A 100 8.84 -5.46 5.13
N ASP A 101 8.51 -5.84 6.36
CA ASP A 101 7.15 -6.16 6.79
C ASP A 101 6.34 -4.87 7.07
N ALA A 102 5.18 -4.73 6.43
CA ALA A 102 4.27 -3.61 6.63
C ALA A 102 3.68 -3.55 8.05
N TYR A 103 3.66 -4.66 8.80
CA TYR A 103 3.28 -4.68 10.22
C TYR A 103 4.33 -4.02 11.13
N HIS A 104 5.58 -3.91 10.66
CA HIS A 104 6.72 -3.39 11.42
C HIS A 104 7.59 -2.47 10.54
N LEU A 105 7.04 -1.31 10.18
CA LEU A 105 7.73 -0.35 9.31
C LEU A 105 9.06 0.12 9.93
N PRO A 106 10.21 -0.04 9.25
CA PRO A 106 11.54 0.28 9.77
C PRO A 106 11.85 1.78 9.67
N PHE A 107 10.85 2.65 9.88
CA PHE A 107 10.97 4.09 9.76
C PHE A 107 10.71 4.81 11.07
N ARG A 108 11.32 5.97 11.26
CA ARG A 108 11.08 6.85 12.39
C ARG A 108 9.68 7.48 12.29
N PRO A 109 9.03 7.80 13.44
CA PRO A 109 7.78 8.52 13.42
C PRO A 109 7.89 9.85 12.65
N GLY A 110 6.89 10.18 11.83
CA GLY A 110 6.85 11.46 11.12
C GLY A 110 7.91 11.67 10.04
N SER A 111 8.38 10.59 9.43
CA SER A 111 9.35 10.64 8.33
C SER A 111 8.72 10.95 6.97
N PHE A 112 7.40 10.88 6.83
CA PHE A 112 6.70 11.01 5.54
C PHE A 112 5.58 12.04 5.60
N ASP A 113 5.35 12.74 4.49
CA ASP A 113 4.20 13.64 4.30
C ASP A 113 3.12 13.02 3.42
N ALA A 114 3.43 11.92 2.72
CA ALA A 114 2.44 11.07 2.10
C ALA A 114 2.77 9.59 2.19
N ALA A 115 1.74 8.76 2.20
CA ALA A 115 1.84 7.31 2.01
C ALA A 115 0.78 6.84 1.01
N THR A 116 1.11 5.78 0.27
CA THR A 116 0.19 5.10 -0.65
C THR A 116 0.20 3.60 -0.38
N GLY A 117 -0.94 2.94 -0.51
CA GLY A 117 -1.07 1.49 -0.47
C GLY A 117 -2.09 1.05 -1.51
N ILE A 118 -1.62 0.76 -2.73
CA ILE A 118 -2.50 0.48 -3.86
C ILE A 118 -2.40 -0.99 -4.22
N ARG A 119 -3.52 -1.74 -4.18
CA ARG A 119 -3.54 -3.20 -4.40
C ARG A 119 -2.66 -3.98 -3.41
N VAL A 120 -2.70 -3.59 -2.13
CA VAL A 120 -1.89 -4.25 -1.09
C VAL A 120 -2.73 -4.80 0.04
N ILE A 121 -3.72 -4.04 0.51
CA ILE A 121 -4.41 -4.35 1.77
C ILE A 121 -5.26 -5.63 1.69
N HIS A 122 -5.60 -6.08 0.48
CA HIS A 122 -6.26 -7.37 0.26
C HIS A 122 -5.36 -8.58 0.57
N HIS A 123 -4.07 -8.38 0.80
CA HIS A 123 -3.13 -9.39 1.30
C HIS A 123 -2.80 -9.27 2.79
N ILE A 124 -3.38 -8.28 3.48
CA ILE A 124 -3.08 -7.96 4.88
C ILE A 124 -4.18 -8.53 5.77
N SER A 125 -3.79 -9.48 6.63
CA SER A 125 -4.70 -10.11 7.61
C SER A 125 -5.12 -9.16 8.75
N ASP A 126 -4.18 -8.39 9.33
CA ASP A 126 -4.50 -7.31 10.28
C ASP A 126 -4.26 -5.91 9.71
N MET A 127 -5.23 -5.41 8.94
CA MET A 127 -5.20 -4.05 8.39
C MET A 127 -5.06 -2.97 9.47
N SER A 128 -5.57 -3.21 10.69
CA SER A 128 -5.49 -2.22 11.77
C SER A 128 -4.05 -2.03 12.25
N ALA A 129 -3.26 -3.10 12.32
CA ALA A 129 -1.84 -3.03 12.66
C ALA A 129 -1.05 -2.23 11.62
N VAL A 130 -1.27 -2.48 10.33
CA VAL A 130 -0.62 -1.72 9.26
C VAL A 130 -0.99 -0.25 9.34
N PHE A 131 -2.28 0.10 9.48
CA PHE A 131 -2.69 1.51 9.57
C PHE A 131 -2.06 2.24 10.76
N ARG A 132 -1.86 1.58 11.90
CA ARG A 132 -1.12 2.18 13.03
C ARG A 132 0.33 2.48 12.67
N GLN A 133 1.00 1.59 11.93
CA GLN A 133 2.37 1.86 11.44
C GLN A 133 2.39 3.02 10.44
N VAL A 134 1.49 3.02 9.46
CA VAL A 134 1.37 4.12 8.48
C VAL A 134 1.12 5.44 9.19
N ARG A 135 0.20 5.45 10.16
CA ARG A 135 -0.07 6.64 10.96
C ARG A 135 1.18 7.11 11.68
N ARG A 136 1.90 6.22 12.35
CA ARG A 136 3.10 6.55 13.12
C ARG A 136 4.14 7.26 12.25
N VAL A 137 4.40 6.75 11.05
CA VAL A 137 5.46 7.26 10.16
C VAL A 137 5.05 8.53 9.39
N LEU A 138 3.76 8.86 9.32
CA LEU A 138 3.29 10.12 8.74
C LEU A 138 3.36 11.28 9.75
N ILE A 139 3.71 12.47 9.25
CA ILE A 139 3.53 13.72 10.00
C ILE A 139 2.03 14.02 10.21
N PRO A 140 1.64 14.82 11.22
CA PRO A 140 0.29 15.39 11.30
C PRO A 140 -0.03 16.17 10.03
N GLY A 141 -1.24 15.98 9.48
CA GLY A 141 -1.65 16.58 8.20
C GLY A 141 -1.15 15.83 6.96
N GLY A 142 -0.29 14.82 7.12
CA GLY A 142 0.19 13.98 6.02
C GLY A 142 -0.95 13.18 5.39
N VAL A 143 -0.81 12.86 4.10
CA VAL A 143 -1.86 12.21 3.31
C VAL A 143 -1.62 10.69 3.22
N PHE A 144 -2.64 9.89 3.50
CA PHE A 144 -2.65 8.46 3.19
C PHE A 144 -3.67 8.17 2.07
N ILE A 145 -3.19 7.61 0.96
CA ILE A 145 -4.03 7.16 -0.15
C ILE A 145 -4.04 5.63 -0.15
N LEU A 146 -5.23 5.06 -0.03
CA LEU A 146 -5.41 3.61 0.04
C LEU A 146 -6.35 3.17 -1.08
N GLU A 147 -6.01 2.06 -1.75
CA GLU A 147 -6.96 1.29 -2.56
C GLU A 147 -7.33 0.00 -1.84
N PHE A 148 -8.60 -0.38 -1.92
CA PHE A 148 -9.06 -1.67 -1.44
C PHE A 148 -10.13 -2.29 -2.35
N ALA A 149 -10.16 -3.61 -2.37
CA ALA A 149 -11.19 -4.38 -3.07
C ALA A 149 -12.52 -4.31 -2.30
N ASN A 150 -13.57 -3.85 -2.98
CA ASN A 150 -14.86 -3.57 -2.37
C ASN A 150 -15.81 -4.77 -2.50
N LYS A 151 -16.12 -5.45 -1.39
CA LYS A 151 -17.04 -6.59 -1.40
C LYS A 151 -18.49 -6.20 -1.72
N ARG A 152 -18.85 -4.93 -1.53
CA ARG A 152 -20.20 -4.40 -1.75
C ARG A 152 -20.38 -3.84 -3.16
N HIS A 153 -19.64 -4.36 -4.13
CA HIS A 153 -19.79 -3.96 -5.53
C HIS A 153 -21.05 -4.56 -6.18
N LEU A 154 -21.59 -3.92 -7.23
CA LEU A 154 -22.87 -4.27 -7.85
C LEU A 154 -22.97 -5.76 -8.25
N LYS A 155 -21.90 -6.33 -8.82
CA LYS A 155 -21.88 -7.75 -9.21
C LYS A 155 -22.08 -8.71 -8.01
N ALA A 156 -21.53 -8.42 -6.84
CA ALA A 156 -21.65 -9.25 -5.65
C ALA A 156 -23.05 -9.12 -5.06
N MET A 157 -23.59 -7.91 -5.00
CA MET A 157 -24.98 -7.65 -4.59
C MET A 157 -25.98 -8.44 -5.44
N LEU A 158 -25.82 -8.41 -6.77
CA LEU A 158 -26.69 -9.16 -7.69
C LEU A 158 -26.54 -10.68 -7.51
N ARG A 159 -25.31 -11.18 -7.38
CA ARG A 159 -25.08 -12.61 -7.13
C ARG A 159 -25.71 -13.07 -5.82
N TYR A 160 -25.60 -12.28 -4.75
CA TYR A 160 -26.20 -12.58 -3.47
C TYR A 160 -27.74 -12.60 -3.54
N ALA A 161 -28.34 -11.57 -4.17
CA ALA A 161 -29.79 -11.50 -4.35
C ALA A 161 -30.35 -12.68 -5.17
N LEU A 162 -29.56 -13.23 -6.10
CA LEU A 162 -29.90 -14.41 -6.91
C LEU A 162 -29.51 -15.74 -6.25
N GLY A 163 -29.01 -15.75 -5.01
CA GLY A 163 -28.54 -16.96 -4.33
C GLY A 163 -27.32 -17.64 -4.96
N LYS A 164 -26.55 -16.92 -5.81
CA LYS A 164 -25.37 -17.42 -6.53
C LYS A 164 -24.05 -17.26 -5.76
N GLN A 165 -24.10 -16.81 -4.50
CA GLN A 165 -22.96 -16.77 -3.59
C GLN A 165 -23.43 -16.93 -2.15
N SER A 166 -22.58 -17.52 -1.30
CA SER A 166 -22.89 -17.79 0.11
C SER A 166 -22.59 -16.61 1.04
N TRP A 167 -21.56 -15.82 0.75
CA TRP A 167 -21.16 -14.70 1.59
C TRP A 167 -22.02 -13.45 1.33
N ASN A 168 -22.29 -12.71 2.41
CA ASN A 168 -23.15 -11.54 2.41
C ASN A 168 -22.35 -10.25 2.13
N PRO A 169 -22.62 -9.53 1.02
CA PRO A 169 -21.93 -8.27 0.69
C PRO A 169 -22.29 -7.12 1.63
N TYR A 170 -23.36 -7.23 2.41
CA TYR A 170 -23.84 -6.21 3.35
C TYR A 170 -23.32 -6.41 4.78
N GLU A 171 -22.75 -7.57 5.10
CA GLU A 171 -22.10 -7.77 6.40
C GLU A 171 -20.89 -6.84 6.53
N LEU A 172 -20.60 -6.34 7.71
CA LEU A 172 -19.48 -5.39 7.87
C LEU A 172 -18.11 -6.09 7.81
N SER A 173 -18.03 -7.34 8.27
CA SER A 173 -16.79 -8.13 8.32
C SER A 173 -16.16 -8.30 6.93
N PRO A 174 -14.82 -8.32 6.82
CA PRO A 174 -14.13 -8.70 5.59
C PRO A 174 -14.50 -10.13 5.17
N VAL A 175 -14.43 -10.40 3.87
CA VAL A 175 -14.55 -11.77 3.34
C VAL A 175 -13.21 -12.23 2.81
N GLU A 176 -12.70 -13.34 3.34
CA GLU A 176 -11.56 -14.07 2.78
C GLU A 176 -12.10 -15.07 1.75
N PHE A 177 -11.96 -14.76 0.46
CA PHE A 177 -12.53 -15.62 -0.60
C PHE A 177 -11.52 -16.66 -1.11
N VAL A 178 -10.23 -16.41 -0.90
CA VAL A 178 -9.10 -17.33 -1.02
C VAL A 178 -8.11 -16.96 0.09
N GLU A 179 -7.27 -17.90 0.52
CA GLU A 179 -6.25 -17.64 1.55
C GLU A 179 -5.47 -16.34 1.26
N LEU A 180 -5.43 -15.44 2.25
CA LEU A 180 -4.79 -14.12 2.18
C LEU A 180 -5.29 -13.22 1.04
N ASN A 181 -6.55 -13.36 0.63
CA ASN A 181 -7.21 -12.51 -0.33
C ASN A 181 -8.56 -12.03 0.23
N PHE A 182 -8.60 -10.75 0.61
CA PHE A 182 -9.71 -10.14 1.31
C PHE A 182 -10.43 -9.08 0.46
N ASP A 183 -11.76 -9.14 0.43
CA ASP A 183 -12.60 -8.01 0.02
C ASP A 183 -13.24 -7.35 1.25
N PHE A 184 -13.36 -6.03 1.24
CA PHE A 184 -13.78 -5.24 2.40
C PHE A 184 -15.09 -4.51 2.18
N HIS A 185 -15.86 -4.34 3.26
CA HIS A 185 -16.96 -3.39 3.28
C HIS A 185 -16.38 -1.95 3.36
N PRO A 186 -16.89 -0.97 2.60
CA PRO A 186 -16.36 0.39 2.64
C PRO A 186 -16.39 1.02 4.03
N ASP A 187 -17.47 0.81 4.78
CA ASP A 187 -17.60 1.33 6.14
C ASP A 187 -16.68 0.62 7.14
N TYR A 188 -16.29 -0.64 6.88
CA TYR A 188 -15.30 -1.33 7.72
C TYR A 188 -13.94 -0.66 7.57
N VAL A 189 -13.51 -0.40 6.33
CA VAL A 189 -12.25 0.31 6.07
C VAL A 189 -12.26 1.70 6.69
N GLN A 190 -13.37 2.42 6.55
CA GLN A 190 -13.54 3.75 7.16
C GLN A 190 -13.37 3.71 8.69
N GLN A 191 -14.03 2.77 9.37
CA GLN A 191 -13.88 2.60 10.83
C GLN A 191 -12.44 2.26 11.23
N ARG A 192 -11.74 1.42 10.45
CA ARG A 192 -10.34 1.08 10.72
C ARG A 192 -9.41 2.28 10.56
N LEU A 193 -9.64 3.12 9.54
CA LEU A 193 -8.90 4.37 9.34
C LEU A 193 -9.12 5.34 10.51
N GLU A 194 -10.37 5.53 10.94
CA GLU A 194 -10.72 6.41 12.08
C GLU A 194 -10.06 5.96 13.38
N VAL A 195 -10.14 4.66 13.70
CA VAL A 195 -9.48 4.07 14.88
C VAL A 195 -7.95 4.28 14.82
N ALA A 196 -7.36 4.20 13.63
CA ALA A 196 -5.95 4.47 13.40
C ALA A 196 -5.60 5.97 13.33
N ARG A 197 -6.54 6.87 13.67
CA ARG A 197 -6.37 8.33 13.66
C ARG A 197 -6.13 8.89 12.26
N PHE A 198 -6.96 8.48 11.32
CA PHE A 198 -7.10 9.12 10.02
C PHE A 198 -8.49 9.74 9.86
N GLU A 199 -8.55 10.90 9.22
CA GLU A 199 -9.81 11.51 8.77
C GLU A 199 -9.92 11.36 7.26
N THR A 200 -10.96 10.67 6.78
CA THR A 200 -11.14 10.44 5.33
C THR A 200 -11.84 11.64 4.69
N GLU A 201 -11.16 12.32 3.78
CA GLU A 201 -11.70 13.49 3.07
C GLU A 201 -12.39 13.12 1.76
N LYS A 202 -11.88 12.10 1.04
CA LYS A 202 -12.40 11.69 -0.26
C LYS A 202 -12.43 10.18 -0.40
N ARG A 203 -13.45 9.69 -1.11
CA ARG A 203 -13.58 8.30 -1.55
C ARG A 203 -13.96 8.28 -3.03
N LEU A 204 -13.17 7.61 -3.87
CA LEU A 204 -13.42 7.50 -5.30
C LEU A 204 -13.76 6.04 -5.65
N PRO A 205 -14.93 5.78 -6.25
CA PRO A 205 -15.23 4.47 -6.85
C PRO A 205 -14.44 4.31 -8.15
N VAL A 206 -13.68 3.22 -8.29
CA VAL A 206 -12.81 2.96 -9.44
C VAL A 206 -13.13 1.61 -10.09
N SER A 207 -12.93 1.51 -11.40
CA SER A 207 -13.16 0.30 -12.22
C SER A 207 -14.65 -0.04 -12.46
N PHE A 208 -15.42 0.90 -13.00
CA PHE A 208 -16.83 0.66 -13.36
C PHE A 208 -17.01 -0.45 -14.42
N PHE A 209 -16.04 -0.60 -15.33
CA PHE A 209 -16.14 -1.46 -16.51
C PHE A 209 -15.27 -2.71 -16.43
N ARG A 210 -15.61 -3.65 -15.53
CA ARG A 210 -14.89 -4.95 -15.38
C ARG A 210 -15.50 -6.11 -16.19
N LEU A 211 -16.47 -5.86 -17.06
CA LEU A 211 -17.04 -6.90 -17.94
C LEU A 211 -16.16 -7.06 -19.19
N ALA A 212 -15.61 -8.27 -19.40
CA ALA A 212 -14.73 -8.57 -20.53
C ALA A 212 -15.36 -8.17 -21.88
N SER A 213 -16.63 -8.51 -22.08
CA SER A 213 -17.38 -8.19 -23.30
C SER A 213 -17.54 -6.69 -23.59
N LEU A 214 -17.41 -5.83 -22.59
CA LEU A 214 -17.43 -4.37 -22.78
C LEU A 214 -16.05 -3.85 -23.19
N LYS A 215 -14.98 -4.41 -22.62
CA LYS A 215 -13.59 -4.09 -22.95
C LYS A 215 -13.23 -4.51 -24.38
N ASP A 216 -13.80 -5.61 -24.87
CA ASP A 216 -13.54 -6.09 -26.24
C ASP A 216 -14.28 -5.27 -27.31
N ARG A 217 -15.29 -4.48 -26.92
CA ARG A 217 -16.18 -3.77 -27.85
C ARG A 217 -15.98 -2.26 -27.89
N LEU A 218 -15.37 -1.68 -26.86
CA LEU A 218 -15.18 -0.24 -26.73
C LEU A 218 -13.71 0.12 -26.59
N PRO A 219 -13.24 1.22 -27.20
CA PRO A 219 -11.86 1.68 -27.02
C PRO A 219 -11.53 1.95 -25.55
N THR A 220 -10.36 1.52 -25.09
CA THR A 220 -9.93 1.71 -23.70
C THR A 220 -9.92 3.18 -23.28
N ASP A 221 -9.51 4.10 -24.16
CA ASP A 221 -9.50 5.55 -23.89
C ASP A 221 -10.89 6.08 -23.52
N LEU A 222 -11.92 5.62 -24.23
CA LEU A 222 -13.30 6.00 -23.96
C LEU A 222 -13.74 5.46 -22.59
N LEU A 223 -13.44 4.19 -22.31
CA LEU A 223 -13.76 3.57 -21.01
C LEU A 223 -13.07 4.30 -19.85
N VAL A 224 -11.80 4.65 -20.01
CA VAL A 224 -11.01 5.40 -19.01
C VAL A 224 -11.59 6.81 -18.83
N GLY A 225 -11.95 7.50 -19.91
CA GLY A 225 -12.55 8.83 -19.85
C GLY A 225 -13.89 8.84 -19.11
N VAL A 226 -14.77 7.88 -19.42
CA VAL A 226 -16.08 7.75 -18.76
C VAL A 226 -15.92 7.33 -17.30
N ASP A 227 -15.07 6.35 -17.00
CA ASP A 227 -14.76 5.96 -15.61
C ASP A 227 -14.22 7.17 -14.83
N GLY A 228 -13.34 7.95 -15.45
CA GLY A 228 -12.80 9.16 -14.88
C GLY A 228 -13.88 10.18 -14.46
N LEU A 229 -14.98 10.31 -15.20
CA LEU A 229 -16.12 11.14 -14.80
C LEU A 229 -16.94 10.46 -13.69
N LEU A 230 -17.16 9.16 -13.79
CA LEU A 230 -17.94 8.39 -12.83
C LEU A 230 -17.28 8.28 -11.44
N GLN A 231 -15.94 8.36 -11.37
CA GLN A 231 -15.19 8.47 -10.11
C GLN A 231 -15.66 9.65 -9.24
N LEU A 232 -16.25 10.71 -9.84
CA LEU A 232 -16.73 11.89 -9.11
C LEU A 232 -18.13 11.70 -8.50
N THR A 233 -18.83 10.60 -8.81
CA THR A 233 -20.21 10.37 -8.38
C THR A 233 -20.36 10.00 -6.90
N GLY A 234 -19.28 9.50 -6.27
CA GLY A 234 -19.33 8.96 -4.91
C GLY A 234 -20.11 7.63 -4.77
N LEU A 235 -20.56 7.04 -5.88
CA LEU A 235 -21.27 5.76 -5.86
C LEU A 235 -20.30 4.58 -5.63
N LEU A 236 -20.12 4.20 -4.38
CA LEU A 236 -19.21 3.13 -3.92
C LEU A 236 -19.70 1.70 -4.26
N LEU A 237 -20.23 1.50 -5.47
CA LEU A 237 -20.72 0.22 -5.99
C LEU A 237 -19.74 -0.45 -6.95
N THR A 238 -18.53 0.11 -7.10
CA THR A 238 -17.48 -0.45 -7.96
C THR A 238 -16.62 -1.46 -7.22
N PRO A 239 -15.91 -2.35 -7.93
CA PRO A 239 -15.04 -3.37 -7.32
C PRO A 239 -13.79 -2.84 -6.60
N SER A 240 -13.41 -1.59 -6.83
CA SER A 240 -12.25 -0.95 -6.19
C SER A 240 -12.65 0.43 -5.70
N ILE A 241 -12.18 0.80 -4.51
CA ILE A 241 -12.39 2.13 -3.93
C ILE A 241 -11.04 2.68 -3.52
N PHE A 242 -10.79 3.93 -3.88
CA PHE A 242 -9.67 4.71 -3.38
C PHE A 242 -10.14 5.64 -2.27
N THR A 243 -9.35 5.79 -1.21
CA THR A 243 -9.57 6.80 -0.17
C THR A 243 -8.40 7.76 -0.13
N ARG A 244 -8.68 9.01 0.20
CA ARG A 244 -7.68 9.98 0.66
C ARG A 244 -8.03 10.36 2.08
N SER A 245 -7.09 10.13 2.98
CA SER A 245 -7.26 10.40 4.40
C SER A 245 -6.10 11.22 4.95
N ILE A 246 -6.39 12.08 5.91
CA ILE A 246 -5.41 12.94 6.59
C ILE A 246 -5.00 12.30 7.91
N ALA A 247 -3.70 12.26 8.18
CA ALA A 247 -3.14 11.78 9.43
C ALA A 247 -3.39 12.78 10.58
N LEU A 248 -4.18 12.37 11.57
CA LEU A 248 -4.54 13.18 12.76
C LEU A 248 -3.63 12.87 13.95
N GLY A 249 -3.18 13.86 14.72
CA GLY A 249 -2.42 13.64 15.97
C GLY A 249 -1.10 14.40 16.00
N THR A 250 -0.08 13.86 16.68
CA THR A 250 1.09 14.64 17.12
C THR A 250 2.44 13.96 16.87
N SER A 251 2.56 13.09 15.86
CA SER A 251 3.87 12.59 15.41
C SER A 251 4.84 13.78 15.20
N PRO A 252 6.14 13.62 15.52
CA PRO A 252 7.12 14.67 15.24
C PRO A 252 7.16 14.97 13.73
N ASN A 253 7.69 16.12 13.34
CA ASN A 253 8.01 16.37 11.94
C ASN A 253 9.49 16.06 11.71
N GLN A 254 9.77 14.96 11.00
CA GLN A 254 11.13 14.47 10.70
C GLN A 254 11.38 14.37 9.19
N LEU A 255 10.67 15.16 8.38
CA LEU A 255 10.90 15.19 6.93
C LEU A 255 12.36 15.51 6.57
N ASP A 256 12.99 16.36 7.38
CA ASP A 256 14.34 16.90 7.14
C ASP A 256 15.42 16.11 7.89
N ALA A 257 15.05 15.01 8.56
CA ALA A 257 16.01 14.19 9.27
C ALA A 257 16.99 13.53 8.28
N ALA A 258 18.27 13.49 8.67
CA ALA A 258 19.35 12.88 7.87
C ALA A 258 19.15 11.37 7.64
N SER A 259 18.43 10.69 8.53
CA SER A 259 18.04 9.29 8.39
C SER A 259 16.59 9.11 8.79
N ILE A 260 15.87 8.33 7.97
CA ILE A 260 14.47 7.96 8.20
C ILE A 260 14.33 6.62 8.91
N PHE A 261 15.40 5.86 9.10
CA PHE A 261 15.29 4.48 9.57
C PHE A 261 15.22 4.38 11.09
N ALA A 262 14.46 3.41 11.56
CA ALA A 262 14.38 2.97 12.95
C ALA A 262 14.36 1.44 12.99
N CYS A 263 14.87 0.87 14.09
CA CYS A 263 14.82 -0.57 14.30
C CYS A 263 13.36 -1.07 14.28
N PRO A 264 13.01 -2.04 13.41
CA PRO A 264 11.63 -2.51 13.31
C PRO A 264 11.16 -3.25 14.57
N GLU A 265 12.07 -3.79 15.38
CA GLU A 265 11.75 -4.57 16.58
C GLU A 265 11.59 -3.70 17.84
N CYS A 266 12.42 -2.66 18.01
CA CYS A 266 12.42 -1.86 19.25
C CYS A 266 12.24 -0.35 19.02
N GLY A 267 12.17 0.12 17.78
CA GLY A 267 12.07 1.54 17.42
C GLY A 267 13.34 2.37 17.65
N GLY A 268 14.45 1.73 18.05
CA GLY A 268 15.72 2.38 18.35
C GLY A 268 16.46 2.89 17.13
N GLU A 269 17.46 3.73 17.37
CA GLU A 269 18.33 4.26 16.32
C GLU A 269 19.19 3.15 15.69
N LEU A 270 19.41 3.28 14.38
CA LEU A 270 20.25 2.38 13.60
C LEU A 270 21.52 3.10 13.16
N ALA A 271 22.68 2.60 13.55
CA ALA A 271 23.95 3.02 12.96
C ALA A 271 24.19 2.31 11.64
N HIS A 272 24.67 3.07 10.66
CA HIS A 272 25.06 2.56 9.36
C HIS A 272 26.57 2.34 9.31
N LYS A 273 27.01 1.12 9.00
CA LYS A 273 28.42 0.78 8.79
C LYS A 273 28.58 -0.10 7.55
N GLY A 274 28.98 0.52 6.43
CA GLY A 274 29.06 -0.18 5.15
C GLY A 274 27.67 -0.68 4.71
N ALA A 275 27.52 -1.96 4.47
CA ALA A 275 26.24 -2.58 4.08
C ALA A 275 25.43 -3.11 5.28
N ILE A 276 25.74 -2.70 6.52
CA ILE A 276 25.08 -3.18 7.73
C ILE A 276 24.44 -2.01 8.48
N LEU A 277 23.20 -2.22 8.93
CA LEU A 277 22.50 -1.36 9.88
C LEU A 277 22.39 -2.08 11.22
N ALA A 278 22.93 -1.51 12.29
CA ALA A 278 22.93 -2.11 13.61
C ALA A 278 22.13 -1.26 14.60
N CYS A 279 21.23 -1.89 15.36
CA CYS A 279 20.48 -1.20 16.40
C CYS A 279 21.32 -1.03 17.67
N HIS A 280 21.36 0.19 18.19
CA HIS A 280 22.11 0.52 19.41
C HIS A 280 21.48 -0.04 20.70
N TRP A 281 20.23 -0.51 20.63
CA TRP A 281 19.44 -0.86 21.83
C TRP A 281 19.18 -2.36 21.98
N CYS A 282 19.02 -3.07 20.86
CA CYS A 282 18.75 -4.51 20.87
C CYS A 282 19.82 -5.32 20.14
N ASP A 283 20.88 -4.67 19.67
CA ASP A 283 22.03 -5.26 18.96
C ASP A 283 21.72 -6.04 17.68
N LEU A 284 20.44 -6.11 17.28
CA LEU A 284 20.02 -6.70 16.02
C LEU A 284 20.58 -5.91 14.84
N ARG A 285 20.89 -6.66 13.78
CA ARG A 285 21.56 -6.15 12.59
C ARG A 285 20.75 -6.48 11.34
N TRP A 286 20.76 -5.59 10.38
CA TRP A 286 20.14 -5.75 9.06
C TRP A 286 21.16 -5.39 7.99
N THR A 287 20.88 -5.72 6.74
CA THR A 287 21.83 -5.52 5.66
C THR A 287 21.23 -4.76 4.49
N VAL A 288 22.08 -4.04 3.76
CA VAL A 288 21.77 -3.49 2.45
C VAL A 288 22.27 -4.47 1.39
N ARG A 289 21.36 -5.11 0.66
CA ARG A 289 21.65 -6.08 -0.40
C ARG A 289 21.46 -5.41 -1.74
N ASP A 290 22.54 -5.23 -2.50
CA ASP A 290 22.48 -4.64 -3.84
C ASP A 290 21.70 -3.31 -3.85
N GLY A 291 22.00 -2.38 -2.93
CA GLY A 291 21.32 -1.08 -2.82
C GLY A 291 19.89 -1.14 -2.27
N ILE A 292 19.40 -2.30 -1.82
CA ILE A 292 18.08 -2.47 -1.21
C ILE A 292 18.27 -2.70 0.29
N TYR A 293 17.60 -1.89 1.12
CA TYR A 293 17.63 -2.05 2.57
C TYR A 293 16.76 -3.24 2.97
N ASP A 294 17.36 -4.33 3.43
CA ASP A 294 16.67 -5.57 3.77
C ASP A 294 16.41 -5.68 5.28
N PHE A 295 15.18 -5.38 5.65
CA PHE A 295 14.63 -5.46 7.00
C PHE A 295 13.71 -6.67 7.21
N LYS A 296 13.65 -7.63 6.27
CA LYS A 296 12.74 -8.80 6.38
C LYS A 296 13.04 -9.65 7.61
N ALA A 297 14.32 -9.83 7.91
CA ALA A 297 14.80 -10.53 9.08
C ALA A 297 16.14 -9.94 9.54
N PRO A 298 16.43 -9.96 10.85
CA PRO A 298 17.77 -9.64 11.32
C PRO A 298 18.79 -10.66 10.79
N LEU A 299 20.04 -10.25 10.66
CA LEU A 299 21.16 -11.13 10.37
C LEU A 299 21.34 -12.10 11.54
N GLU A 300 21.47 -13.38 11.21
CA GLU A 300 21.97 -14.40 12.13
C GLU A 300 23.48 -14.24 12.28
N ASP A 301 23.99 -14.42 13.51
CA ASP A 301 25.42 -14.31 13.83
C ASP A 301 26.25 -15.46 13.22
#